data_AF-A0A0E0D8K9-F1
#
_entry.id   AF-A0A0E0D8K9-F1
#
_cell.length_a   1.000
_cell.length_b   1.000
_cell.length_c   1.000
_cell.angle_alpha   90.00
_cell.angle_beta   90.00
_cell.angle_gamma   90.00
#
_symmetry.space_group_name_H-M   'P 1'
#
loop_
_entity.id
_entity.type
_entity.pdbx_description
1 polymer ?
#
loop_
_entity_poly.entity_id
_entity_poly.type
_entity_poly.pdbx_seq_one_letter_code
_entity_poly.pdbx_strand_id
1 'polypeptide(L)'
;MCDLVARTGRHQQRYEDGRRLVAGCIPFRYRTSNDETSDDEPKKIVEVLMINSQSGPGLLFPKGGWENDETVEQAAAREAVEEAGVRGDIVQFLGFYDFKSKTHQDACCPEGMCRAAVFALHVKEELDSWPEQSTRRRTWLTVPEATSQCRYQWMQEALLTGFSDWHDNWSKGGGGDTNYDSL
;
A
#
# COMPACT_ATOMS: atom_id res chain seq x y z
N MET A 1 -16.24 2.88 18.91
CA MET A 1 -16.72 1.74 18.09
C MET A 1 -16.45 2.16 16.65
N CYS A 2 -15.74 1.36 15.85
CA CYS A 2 -15.42 1.75 14.47
C CYS A 2 -16.67 1.54 13.61
N ASP A 3 -17.19 2.62 13.01
CA ASP A 3 -18.37 2.55 12.13
C ASP A 3 -18.02 2.06 10.71
N LEU A 4 -16.74 1.84 10.43
CA LEU A 4 -16.25 1.25 9.18
C LEU A 4 -16.26 -0.28 9.30
N VAL A 5 -16.85 -0.94 8.29
CA VAL A 5 -16.92 -2.39 8.17
C VAL A 5 -16.10 -2.81 6.96
N ALA A 6 -15.21 -3.79 7.14
CA ALA A 6 -14.42 -4.34 6.05
C ALA A 6 -15.33 -5.01 5.02
N ARG A 7 -15.06 -4.78 3.74
CA ARG A 7 -15.77 -5.46 2.65
C ARG A 7 -15.48 -6.96 2.73
N THR A 8 -16.55 -7.76 2.67
CA THR A 8 -16.47 -9.22 2.73
C THR A 8 -17.25 -9.85 1.58
N GLY A 9 -16.78 -11.01 1.11
CA GLY A 9 -17.37 -11.72 -0.03
C GLY A 9 -16.53 -11.62 -1.31
N ARG A 10 -16.96 -12.31 -2.37
CA ARG A 10 -16.25 -12.38 -3.67
C ARG A 10 -17.19 -12.31 -4.88
N HIS A 11 -18.44 -11.91 -4.68
CA HIS A 11 -19.46 -11.99 -5.73
C HIS A 11 -19.18 -11.07 -6.92
N GLN A 12 -18.41 -10.00 -6.73
CA GLN A 12 -18.04 -9.06 -7.78
C GLN A 12 -16.52 -9.03 -8.08
N GLN A 13 -15.78 -10.04 -7.64
CA GLN A 13 -14.34 -10.13 -7.82
C GLN A 13 -13.97 -10.21 -9.31
N ARG A 14 -12.99 -9.40 -9.74
CA ARG A 14 -12.47 -9.42 -11.12
C ARG A 14 -11.40 -10.50 -11.33
N TYR A 15 -11.40 -11.06 -12.53
CA TYR A 15 -10.40 -12.01 -13.02
C TYR A 15 -9.98 -11.64 -14.46
N GLU A 16 -8.70 -11.82 -14.78
CA GLU A 16 -8.12 -11.61 -16.11
C GLU A 16 -7.11 -12.73 -16.40
N ASP A 17 -7.19 -13.38 -17.56
CA ASP A 17 -6.31 -14.48 -17.97
C ASP A 17 -6.11 -15.57 -16.89
N GLY A 18 -7.21 -15.93 -16.20
CA GLY A 18 -7.18 -16.92 -15.11
C GLY A 18 -6.50 -16.45 -13.83
N ARG A 19 -6.21 -15.15 -13.69
CA ARG A 19 -5.63 -14.52 -12.49
C ARG A 19 -6.68 -13.67 -11.79
N ARG A 20 -6.72 -13.74 -10.46
CA ARG A 20 -7.52 -12.84 -9.64
C ARG A 20 -6.87 -11.45 -9.61
N LEU A 21 -7.64 -10.41 -9.90
CA LEU A 21 -7.15 -9.03 -9.83
C LEU A 21 -7.25 -8.48 -8.40
N VAL A 22 -6.15 -7.95 -7.91
CA VAL A 22 -6.09 -7.30 -6.59
C VAL A 22 -5.53 -5.89 -6.74
N ALA A 23 -5.98 -5.00 -5.88
CA ALA A 23 -5.48 -3.63 -5.80
C ALA A 23 -4.85 -3.40 -4.43
N GLY A 24 -3.75 -2.67 -4.39
CA GLY A 24 -3.05 -2.35 -3.16
C GLY A 24 -2.19 -1.11 -3.28
N CYS A 25 -1.61 -0.69 -2.18
CA CYS A 25 -0.75 0.48 -2.15
C CYS A 25 0.47 0.29 -1.26
N ILE A 26 1.49 1.12 -1.51
CA ILE A 26 2.61 1.39 -0.61
C ILE A 26 2.28 2.73 0.05
N PRO A 27 1.68 2.75 1.26
CA PRO A 27 1.41 3.99 1.96
C PRO A 27 2.73 4.56 2.48
N PHE A 28 2.96 5.84 2.30
CA PHE A 28 4.18 6.50 2.74
C PHE A 28 3.89 7.85 3.41
N ARG A 29 4.82 8.28 4.26
CA ARG A 29 4.83 9.60 4.91
C ARG A 29 6.26 10.11 5.06
N TYR A 30 6.39 11.40 5.35
CA TYR A 30 7.67 12.02 5.68
C TYR A 30 7.77 12.24 7.18
N ARG A 31 8.89 11.82 7.75
CA ARG A 31 9.27 12.15 9.12
C ARG A 31 10.43 13.13 9.10
N THR A 32 10.29 14.23 9.84
CA THR A 32 11.40 15.16 10.07
C THR A 32 12.31 14.58 11.16
N SER A 33 13.61 14.43 10.87
CA SER A 33 14.59 14.17 11.93
C SER A 33 14.92 15.50 12.61
N ASN A 34 14.38 15.73 13.80
CA ASN A 34 14.81 16.83 14.67
C ASN A 34 16.10 16.40 15.38
N ASP A 35 17.19 16.32 14.64
CA ASP A 35 18.51 16.23 15.26
C ASP A 35 18.91 17.66 15.66
N GLU A 36 18.52 18.08 16.86
CA GLU A 36 18.78 19.42 17.41
C GLU A 36 20.28 19.69 17.64
N THR A 37 21.15 18.73 17.31
CA THR A 37 22.59 18.76 17.57
C THR A 37 23.45 19.12 16.34
N SER A 38 22.85 19.41 15.19
CA SER A 38 23.58 19.70 13.95
C SER A 38 23.03 20.91 13.19
N ASP A 39 23.91 21.83 12.74
CA ASP A 39 23.61 22.95 11.82
C ASP A 39 23.16 22.48 10.40
N ASP A 40 22.81 21.21 10.24
CA ASP A 40 22.29 20.62 9.01
C ASP A 40 20.79 20.96 8.86
N GLU A 41 20.38 21.30 7.64
CA GLU A 41 18.96 21.42 7.28
C GLU A 41 18.18 20.15 7.67
N PRO A 42 16.94 20.28 8.18
CA PRO A 42 16.13 19.15 8.62
C PRO A 42 15.96 18.12 7.50
N LYS A 43 16.53 16.93 7.69
CA LYS A 43 16.41 15.81 6.73
C LYS A 43 15.02 15.21 6.83
N LYS A 44 14.28 15.21 5.73
CA LYS A 44 13.02 14.46 5.60
C LYS A 44 13.33 13.02 5.26
N ILE A 45 12.98 12.11 6.17
CA ILE A 45 13.12 10.66 5.98
C ILE A 45 11.78 10.13 5.50
N VAL A 46 11.79 9.36 4.41
CA VAL A 46 10.60 8.66 3.92
C VAL A 46 10.40 7.37 4.71
N GLU A 47 9.20 7.21 5.26
CA GLU A 47 8.74 5.99 5.91
C GLU A 47 7.59 5.39 5.09
N VAL A 48 7.56 4.07 4.96
CA VAL A 48 6.47 3.30 4.35
C VAL A 48 5.74 2.50 5.41
N LEU A 49 4.44 2.29 5.21
CA LEU A 49 3.60 1.50 6.10
C LEU A 49 3.47 0.08 5.57
N MET A 50 3.65 -0.88 6.47
CA MET A 50 3.34 -2.28 6.20
C MET A 50 2.46 -2.86 7.31
N ILE A 51 1.80 -3.97 7.01
CA ILE A 51 0.94 -4.71 7.95
C ILE A 51 1.47 -6.13 8.15
N ASN A 52 1.19 -6.74 9.30
CA ASN A 52 1.55 -8.15 9.54
C ASN A 52 0.76 -9.10 8.61
N SER A 53 1.43 -10.18 8.20
CA SER A 53 0.77 -11.31 7.56
C SER A 53 0.00 -12.15 8.58
N GLN A 54 -1.25 -12.49 8.27
CA GLN A 54 -2.05 -13.44 9.06
C GLN A 54 -1.63 -14.90 8.84
N SER A 55 -0.87 -15.20 7.77
CA SER A 55 -0.51 -16.57 7.35
C SER A 55 0.94 -16.96 7.66
N GLY A 56 1.63 -16.20 8.51
CA GLY A 56 3.01 -16.48 8.94
C GLY A 56 3.90 -15.23 9.00
N PRO A 57 5.22 -15.40 9.12
CA PRO A 57 6.15 -14.29 9.36
C PRO A 57 6.27 -13.33 8.16
N GLY A 58 6.74 -12.12 8.44
CA GLY A 58 6.94 -11.06 7.47
C GLY A 58 5.75 -10.10 7.36
N LEU A 59 6.00 -9.01 6.64
CA LEU A 59 5.06 -7.93 6.44
C LEU A 59 4.56 -7.88 5.00
N LEU A 60 3.40 -7.25 4.84
CA LEU A 60 2.63 -7.11 3.61
C LEU A 60 2.31 -5.63 3.39
N PHE A 61 2.12 -5.26 2.13
CA PHE A 61 1.45 -4.00 1.78
C PHE A 61 -0.07 -4.20 1.84
N PRO A 62 -0.84 -3.18 2.28
CA PRO A 62 -2.30 -3.23 2.26
C PRO A 62 -2.81 -3.50 0.86
N LYS A 63 -3.61 -4.55 0.70
CA LYS A 63 -4.15 -4.96 -0.61
C LYS A 63 -5.32 -5.94 -0.45
N GLY A 64 -6.21 -5.92 -1.43
CA GLY A 64 -7.27 -6.91 -1.52
C GLY A 64 -8.00 -6.89 -2.86
N GLY A 65 -9.22 -7.43 -2.87
CA GLY A 65 -9.93 -7.72 -4.12
C GLY A 65 -10.28 -6.45 -4.88
N TRP A 66 -10.02 -6.44 -6.20
CA TRP A 66 -10.59 -5.43 -7.09
C TRP A 66 -11.95 -5.89 -7.61
N GLU A 67 -13.02 -5.17 -7.25
CA GLU A 67 -14.39 -5.50 -7.61
C GLU A 67 -14.95 -4.70 -8.80
N ASN A 68 -16.08 -5.14 -9.37
CA ASN A 68 -16.68 -4.56 -10.58
C ASN A 68 -17.29 -3.17 -10.38
N ASP A 69 -17.63 -2.80 -9.15
CA ASP A 69 -18.30 -1.54 -8.79
C ASP A 69 -17.34 -0.42 -8.38
N GLU A 70 -16.03 -0.63 -8.47
CA GLU A 70 -14.99 0.33 -8.10
C GLU A 70 -13.88 0.43 -9.14
N THR A 71 -13.21 1.59 -9.19
CA THR A 71 -11.93 1.73 -9.91
C THR A 71 -10.81 1.03 -9.14
N VAL A 72 -9.69 0.78 -9.81
CA VAL A 72 -8.54 0.11 -9.19
C VAL A 72 -7.92 0.98 -8.08
N GLU A 73 -7.95 2.30 -8.22
CA GLU A 73 -7.50 3.27 -7.23
C GLU A 73 -8.44 3.29 -6.02
N GLN A 74 -9.76 3.28 -6.26
CA GLN A 74 -10.76 3.20 -5.20
C GLN A 74 -10.58 1.92 -4.38
N ALA A 75 -10.35 0.79 -5.05
CA ALA A 75 -10.05 -0.48 -4.40
C ALA A 75 -8.77 -0.38 -3.55
N ALA A 76 -7.67 0.16 -4.09
CA ALA A 76 -6.41 0.32 -3.35
C ALA A 76 -6.55 1.23 -2.12
N ALA A 77 -7.31 2.34 -2.24
CA ALA A 77 -7.56 3.26 -1.13
C ALA A 77 -8.47 2.64 -0.06
N ARG A 78 -9.50 1.90 -0.46
CA ARG A 78 -10.38 1.16 0.46
C ARG A 78 -9.57 0.15 1.28
N GLU A 79 -8.72 -0.64 0.64
CA GLU A 79 -7.89 -1.64 1.32
C GLU A 79 -6.87 -1.01 2.28
N ALA A 80 -6.34 0.19 1.96
CA ALA A 80 -5.49 0.95 2.88
C ALA A 80 -6.23 1.35 4.18
N VAL A 81 -7.51 1.71 4.06
CA VAL A 81 -8.37 2.01 5.22
C VAL A 81 -8.72 0.74 5.98
N GLU A 82 -9.13 -0.32 5.27
CA GLU A 82 -9.62 -1.56 5.89
C GLU A 82 -8.51 -2.33 6.62
N GLU A 83 -7.36 -2.52 5.99
CA GLU A 83 -6.26 -3.32 6.56
C GLU A 83 -5.31 -2.50 7.44
N ALA A 84 -5.04 -1.23 7.10
CA ALA A 84 -4.04 -0.40 7.77
C ALA A 84 -4.60 0.83 8.51
N GLY A 85 -5.87 1.18 8.30
CA GLY A 85 -6.48 2.34 8.93
C GLY A 85 -5.82 3.65 8.52
N VAL A 86 -5.41 3.79 7.25
CA VAL A 86 -4.82 5.03 6.74
C VAL A 86 -5.61 5.58 5.56
N ARG A 87 -5.69 6.91 5.47
CA ARG A 87 -6.27 7.64 4.33
C ARG A 87 -5.25 8.59 3.76
N GLY A 88 -5.35 8.83 2.47
CA GLY A 88 -4.42 9.70 1.76
C GLY A 88 -4.68 9.73 0.27
N ASP A 89 -3.74 10.34 -0.44
CA ASP A 89 -3.84 10.57 -1.87
C ASP A 89 -3.05 9.51 -2.63
N ILE A 90 -3.68 8.85 -3.60
CA ILE A 90 -2.95 8.04 -4.57
C ILE A 90 -2.24 8.99 -5.52
N VAL A 91 -0.91 8.92 -5.53
CA VAL A 91 -0.05 9.88 -6.27
C VAL A 91 0.66 9.25 -7.46
N GLN A 92 0.79 7.92 -7.50
CA GLN A 92 1.47 7.23 -8.58
C GLN A 92 1.01 5.78 -8.72
N PHE A 93 0.85 5.32 -9.95
CA PHE A 93 0.77 3.89 -10.26
C PHE A 93 2.17 3.31 -10.40
N LEU A 94 2.51 2.30 -9.59
CA LEU A 94 3.85 1.71 -9.53
C LEU A 94 4.00 0.50 -10.47
N GLY A 95 2.90 -0.19 -10.79
CA GLY A 95 2.92 -1.28 -11.75
C GLY A 95 2.00 -2.45 -11.38
N PHE A 96 2.04 -3.47 -12.23
CA PHE A 96 1.39 -4.75 -11.99
C PHE A 96 2.40 -5.81 -11.56
N TYR A 97 2.06 -6.56 -10.51
CA TYR A 97 2.91 -7.61 -9.95
C TYR A 97 2.13 -8.92 -9.84
N ASP A 98 2.60 -9.94 -10.55
CA ASP A 98 2.00 -11.28 -10.51
C ASP A 98 2.58 -12.08 -9.34
N PHE A 99 1.71 -12.74 -8.58
CA PHE A 99 2.13 -13.61 -7.47
C PHE A 99 1.16 -14.76 -7.25
N LYS A 100 1.66 -15.84 -6.64
CA LYS A 100 0.86 -17.01 -6.30
C LYS A 100 0.29 -16.89 -4.89
N SER A 101 -1.04 -16.88 -4.77
CA SER A 101 -1.70 -17.00 -3.48
C SER A 101 -1.98 -18.47 -3.16
N LYS A 102 -1.33 -18.99 -2.12
CA LYS A 102 -1.57 -20.36 -1.64
C LYS A 102 -2.99 -20.55 -1.06
N THR A 103 -3.65 -19.47 -0.68
CA THR A 103 -4.94 -19.47 0.03
C THR A 103 -6.14 -19.20 -0.87
N HIS A 104 -5.93 -18.92 -2.16
CA HIS A 104 -6.98 -18.43 -3.05
C HIS A 104 -7.04 -19.23 -4.36
N GLN A 105 -7.21 -20.54 -4.23
CA GLN A 105 -7.67 -21.36 -5.34
C GLN A 105 -9.20 -21.32 -5.35
N ASP A 106 -9.79 -20.99 -6.49
CA ASP A 106 -11.23 -21.08 -6.72
C ASP A 106 -11.52 -21.61 -8.14
N ALA A 107 -12.79 -21.83 -8.47
CA ALA A 107 -13.18 -22.40 -9.76
C ALA A 107 -12.72 -21.55 -10.96
N CYS A 108 -12.53 -20.24 -10.76
CA CYS A 108 -12.09 -19.30 -11.80
C CYS A 108 -10.56 -19.14 -11.82
N CYS A 109 -9.87 -19.51 -10.74
CA CYS A 109 -8.42 -19.46 -10.60
C CYS A 109 -7.89 -20.73 -9.91
N PRO A 110 -7.86 -21.88 -10.61
CA PRO A 110 -7.44 -23.15 -10.03
C PRO A 110 -5.95 -23.15 -9.62
N GLU A 111 -5.11 -22.35 -10.28
CA GLU A 111 -3.70 -22.21 -9.96
C GLU A 111 -3.42 -21.24 -8.79
N GLY A 112 -4.42 -20.45 -8.38
CA GLY A 112 -4.29 -19.44 -7.33
C GLY A 112 -3.40 -18.25 -7.68
N MET A 113 -3.27 -17.92 -8.97
CA MET A 113 -2.52 -16.77 -9.45
C MET A 113 -3.29 -15.46 -9.20
N CYS A 114 -2.59 -14.44 -8.74
CA CYS A 114 -3.11 -13.11 -8.50
C CYS A 114 -2.23 -12.07 -9.22
N ARG A 115 -2.84 -10.99 -9.70
CA ARG A 115 -2.16 -9.83 -10.27
C ARG A 115 -2.49 -8.61 -9.43
N ALA A 116 -1.49 -8.03 -8.78
CA ALA A 116 -1.64 -6.82 -7.97
C ALA A 116 -1.36 -5.56 -8.79
N ALA A 117 -2.34 -4.67 -8.88
CA ALA A 117 -2.11 -3.27 -9.22
C ALA A 117 -1.63 -2.53 -7.96
N VAL A 118 -0.43 -1.95 -7.99
CA VAL A 118 0.17 -1.31 -6.83
C VAL A 118 0.34 0.19 -7.06
N PHE A 119 -0.04 0.98 -6.07
CA PHE A 119 0.02 2.45 -6.10
C PHE A 119 0.87 3.01 -4.96
N ALA A 120 1.48 4.17 -5.14
CA ALA A 120 2.00 4.96 -4.03
C ALA A 120 0.85 5.78 -3.42
N LEU A 121 0.68 5.69 -2.10
CA LEU A 121 -0.34 6.44 -1.37
C LEU A 121 0.32 7.36 -0.35
N HIS A 122 0.19 8.67 -0.53
CA HIS A 122 0.70 9.64 0.42
C HIS A 122 -0.29 9.78 1.58
N VAL A 123 0.07 9.28 2.76
CA VAL A 123 -0.82 9.25 3.92
C VAL A 123 -1.04 10.66 4.46
N LYS A 124 -2.32 11.02 4.63
CA LYS A 124 -2.78 12.29 5.22
C LYS A 124 -3.38 12.11 6.61
N GLU A 125 -3.94 10.94 6.88
CA GLU A 125 -4.64 10.64 8.12
C GLU A 125 -4.38 9.19 8.55
N GLU A 126 -4.07 9.00 9.83
CA GLU A 126 -4.01 7.69 10.49
C GLU A 126 -5.21 7.58 11.41
N LEU A 127 -6.08 6.59 11.16
CA LEU A 127 -7.28 6.36 11.95
C LEU A 127 -6.91 5.70 13.29
N ASP A 128 -7.57 6.15 14.36
CA ASP A 128 -7.47 5.55 15.69
C ASP A 128 -8.17 4.19 15.77
N SER A 129 -9.23 4.02 14.96
CA SER A 129 -9.91 2.74 14.83
C SER A 129 -10.25 2.40 13.39
N TRP A 130 -9.99 1.15 12.99
CA TRP A 130 -10.22 0.69 11.61
C TRP A 130 -10.70 -0.78 11.55
N PRO A 131 -11.27 -1.21 10.41
CA PRO A 131 -11.98 -2.49 10.32
C PRO A 131 -11.19 -3.73 10.72
N GLU A 132 -9.95 -3.89 10.25
CA GLU A 132 -9.16 -5.10 10.53
C GLU A 132 -8.19 -4.97 11.71
N GLN A 133 -8.28 -3.90 12.51
CA GLN A 133 -7.30 -3.60 13.58
C GLN A 133 -7.09 -4.73 14.60
N SER A 134 -8.07 -5.62 14.77
CA SER A 134 -7.99 -6.77 15.68
C SER A 134 -7.09 -7.88 15.16
N THR A 135 -6.81 -7.90 13.85
CA THR A 135 -6.02 -8.94 13.17
C THR A 135 -4.80 -8.38 12.45
N ARG A 136 -4.85 -7.10 12.07
CA ARG A 136 -3.80 -6.35 11.39
C ARG A 136 -3.18 -5.31 12.31
N ARG A 137 -1.85 -5.29 12.33
CA ARG A 137 -1.00 -4.32 13.01
C ARG A 137 -0.20 -3.58 11.95
N ARG A 138 -0.34 -2.27 11.91
CA ARG A 138 0.45 -1.38 11.05
C ARG A 138 1.79 -1.06 11.70
N THR A 139 2.83 -0.98 10.88
CA THR A 139 4.18 -0.59 11.29
C THR A 139 4.75 0.35 10.23
N TRP A 140 5.24 1.51 10.67
CA TRP A 140 6.01 2.43 9.85
C TRP A 140 7.48 2.02 9.85
N LEU A 141 8.08 1.95 8.66
CA LEU A 141 9.42 1.45 8.44
C LEU A 141 10.13 2.35 7.43
N THR A 142 11.43 2.54 7.59
CA THR A 142 12.23 3.10 6.49
C THR A 142 12.24 2.13 5.30
N VAL A 143 12.52 2.63 4.10
CA VAL A 143 12.59 1.79 2.89
C VAL A 143 13.52 0.57 3.07
N PRO A 144 14.75 0.71 3.61
CA PRO A 144 15.62 -0.45 3.84
C PRO A 144 15.05 -1.48 4.81
N GLU A 145 14.42 -1.03 5.91
CA GLU A 145 13.78 -1.92 6.87
C GLU A 145 12.59 -2.65 6.24
N ALA A 146 11.75 -1.94 5.50
CA ALA A 146 10.61 -2.51 4.79
C ALA A 146 11.04 -3.57 3.78
N THR A 147 12.09 -3.32 2.99
CA THR A 147 12.65 -4.31 2.05
C THR A 147 13.05 -5.60 2.77
N SER A 148 13.72 -5.51 3.93
CA SER A 148 14.15 -6.67 4.71
C SER A 148 12.98 -7.48 5.32
N GLN A 149 11.84 -6.83 5.57
CA GLN A 149 10.67 -7.42 6.21
C GLN A 149 9.62 -7.91 5.21
N CYS A 150 9.78 -7.60 3.92
CA CYS A 150 8.87 -8.04 2.86
C CYS A 150 8.77 -9.56 2.80
N ARG A 151 7.54 -10.07 2.89
CA ARG A 151 7.29 -11.52 2.84
C ARG A 151 7.55 -12.14 1.46
N TYR A 152 7.39 -11.36 0.39
CA TYR A 152 7.46 -11.86 -0.98
C TYR A 152 8.41 -11.02 -1.84
N GLN A 153 9.10 -11.68 -2.78
CA GLN A 153 10.07 -11.04 -3.69
C GLN A 153 9.44 -9.90 -4.51
N TRP A 154 8.22 -10.10 -5.03
CA TRP A 154 7.53 -9.08 -5.83
C TRP A 154 7.28 -7.79 -5.05
N MET A 155 7.13 -7.87 -3.71
CA MET A 155 6.96 -6.66 -2.89
C MET A 155 8.27 -5.90 -2.74
N GLN A 156 9.39 -6.62 -2.63
CA GLN A 156 10.72 -5.99 -2.62
C GLN A 156 10.97 -5.27 -3.93
N GLU A 157 10.59 -5.90 -5.05
CA GLU A 157 10.63 -5.28 -6.37
C GLU A 157 9.74 -4.03 -6.42
N ALA A 158 8.47 -4.14 -6.03
CA ALA A 158 7.55 -3.00 -6.00
C ALA A 158 8.06 -1.82 -5.14
N LEU A 159 8.74 -2.11 -4.04
CA LEU A 159 9.33 -1.10 -3.17
C LEU A 159 10.60 -0.47 -3.75
N LEU A 160 11.52 -1.28 -4.28
CA LEU A 160 12.83 -0.82 -4.74
C LEU A 160 12.76 -0.22 -6.14
N THR A 161 12.19 -0.94 -7.10
CA THR A 161 12.15 -0.50 -8.51
C THR A 161 10.91 0.31 -8.84
N GLY A 162 9.80 0.09 -8.12
CA GLY A 162 8.59 0.88 -8.28
C GLY A 162 8.67 2.18 -7.48
N PHE A 163 8.54 2.04 -6.16
CA PHE A 163 8.39 3.19 -5.25
C PHE A 163 9.67 4.02 -5.14
N SER A 164 10.83 3.41 -4.85
CA SER A 164 12.05 4.18 -4.58
C SER A 164 12.55 4.92 -5.81
N ASP A 165 12.54 4.28 -6.99
CA ASP A 165 12.92 4.94 -8.25
C ASP A 165 11.99 6.12 -8.57
N TRP A 166 10.67 5.96 -8.40
CA TRP A 166 9.73 7.06 -8.58
C TRP A 166 9.96 8.18 -7.55
N HIS A 167 10.09 7.83 -6.27
CA HIS A 167 10.22 8.79 -5.18
C HIS A 167 11.53 9.61 -5.29
N ASP A 168 12.63 8.98 -5.71
CA ASP A 168 13.90 9.66 -5.95
C ASP A 168 13.81 10.67 -7.09
N ASN A 169 13.12 10.30 -8.18
CA ASN A 169 12.87 11.20 -9.31
C ASN A 169 11.94 12.35 -8.92
N TRP A 170 10.90 12.08 -8.14
CA TRP A 170 9.98 13.07 -7.60
C TRP A 170 10.72 14.07 -6.68
N SER A 171 11.57 13.56 -5.79
CA SER A 171 12.33 14.38 -4.83
C SER A 171 13.41 15.24 -5.50
N LYS A 172 14.02 14.76 -6.59
CA LYS A 172 15.03 15.49 -7.37
C LYS A 172 14.43 16.47 -8.39
N GLY A 173 13.19 16.25 -8.80
CA GLY A 173 12.47 17.06 -9.79
C GLY A 173 11.98 18.42 -9.31
N GLY A 174 12.10 18.72 -8.01
CA GLY A 174 11.63 19.96 -7.40
C GLY A 174 10.14 19.94 -7.09
N GLY A 175 9.79 20.41 -5.89
CA GLY A 175 8.43 20.79 -5.57
C GLY A 175 7.95 21.83 -6.57
N GLY A 176 7.13 21.39 -7.52
CA GLY A 176 6.28 22.28 -8.28
C GLY A 176 5.15 22.71 -7.36
N ASP A 177 5.14 24.00 -7.02
CA ASP A 177 3.95 24.72 -6.56
C ASP A 177 2.70 24.20 -7.29
N THR A 178 1.84 23.51 -6.56
CA THR A 178 0.42 23.49 -6.89
C THR A 178 -0.29 24.13 -5.71
N ASN A 179 -0.46 25.44 -5.82
CA ASN A 179 -1.52 26.18 -5.14
C ASN A 179 -2.83 25.44 -5.36
N TYR A 180 -3.24 24.63 -4.39
CA TYR A 180 -4.65 24.33 -4.15
C TYR A 180 -5.15 25.33 -3.10
N ASP A 181 -5.17 26.58 -3.50
CA ASP A 181 -5.92 27.64 -2.84
C ASP A 181 -6.57 28.47 -3.95
N SER A 182 -7.70 27.97 -4.45
CA SER A 182 -8.76 28.67 -5.19
C SER A 182 -9.65 27.66 -5.93
N LEU A 183 -10.74 27.24 -5.28
CA LEU A 183 -12.12 27.32 -5.78
C LEU A 183 -13.10 26.89 -4.68
#